data_AF-A0A816C397-F1
#
_entry.id   AF-A0A816C397-F1
#
_cell.length_a   1.000
_cell.length_b   1.000
_cell.length_c   1.000
_cell.angle_alpha   90.00
_cell.angle_beta   90.00
_cell.angle_gamma   90.00
#
_symmetry.space_group_name_H-M   'P 1'
#
loop_
_entity.id
_entity.type
_entity.pdbx_description
1 polymer ?
#
loop_
_entity_poly.entity_id
_entity_poly.type
_entity_poly.pdbx_seq_one_letter_code
_entity_poly.pdbx_strand_id
1 'polypeptide(L)' 'MGCDAAHCMTKCAIVRTFIIINILHVNNTKPDGSLNDCLACDEDYCGKPFIVCSGANRRRSGIMSDIDRPQDAIWKRYAC' A
#
# COMPACT_ATOMS: atom_id res chain seq x y z
N MET A 1 17.11 -0.05 2.79
CA MET A 1 16.01 -0.20 3.77
C MET A 1 15.20 -1.41 3.36
N GLY A 2 15.17 -2.45 4.18
CA GLY A 2 14.43 -3.69 3.91
C GLY A 2 13.02 -3.64 4.48
N CYS A 3 12.16 -4.55 4.03
CA CYS A 3 10.86 -4.82 4.64
C CYS A 3 11.06 -5.33 6.07
N ASP A 4 10.84 -4.48 7.06
CA ASP A 4 10.74 -4.89 8.47
C ASP A 4 9.33 -4.58 8.94
N ALA A 5 8.62 -5.63 9.37
CA ALA A 5 7.27 -5.50 9.92
C ALA A 5 7.22 -4.45 11.04
N ALA A 6 8.30 -4.27 11.81
CA ALA A 6 8.42 -3.29 12.88
C ALA A 6 8.26 -1.84 12.40
N HIS A 7 8.64 -1.53 11.16
CA HIS A 7 8.62 -0.17 10.61
C HIS A 7 7.19 0.37 10.44
N CYS A 8 6.25 -0.51 10.08
CA CYS A 8 4.85 -0.15 9.87
C CYS A 8 3.93 -0.53 11.04
N MET A 9 4.44 -1.28 12.03
CA MET A 9 3.65 -1.76 13.17
C MET A 9 2.86 -0.66 13.88
N THR A 10 3.47 0.50 14.15
CA THR A 10 2.79 1.58 14.87
C THR A 10 1.62 2.16 14.06
N LYS A 11 1.78 2.34 12.74
CA LYS A 11 0.70 2.80 11.85
C LYS A 11 -0.44 1.78 11.78
N CYS A 12 -0.09 0.49 11.70
CA CYS A 12 -1.05 -0.60 11.69
C CYS A 12 -1.77 -0.81 13.03
N ALA A 13 -1.07 -0.63 14.15
CA ALA A 13 -1.66 -0.70 15.48
C ALA A 13 -2.72 0.40 15.65
N ILE A 14 -2.41 1.64 15.26
CA ILE A 14 -3.36 2.76 15.33
C ILE A 14 -4.62 2.47 14.49
N VAL A 15 -4.44 2.04 13.23
CA VAL A 15 -5.56 1.66 12.34
C VAL A 15 -6.42 0.56 12.97
N ARG A 16 -5.80 -0.49 13.51
CA ARG A 16 -6.51 -1.60 14.16
C ARG A 16 -7.20 -1.20 15.46
N THR A 17 -6.59 -0.34 16.26
CA THR A 17 -7.16 0.17 17.50
C THR A 17 -8.41 1.00 17.22
N PHE A 18 -8.42 1.85 16.19
CA PHE A 18 -9.62 2.61 15.82
C PHE A 18 -10.78 1.71 15.35
N ILE A 19 -10.49 0.60 14.66
CA ILE A 19 -11.49 -0.41 14.27
C ILE A 19 -12.08 -1.09 15.51
N ILE A 20 -11.25 -1.53 16.45
CA ILE A 20 -11.69 -2.27 17.64
C ILE A 20 -12.58 -1.41 18.55
N ILE A 21 -12.27 -0.12 18.69
CA ILE A 21 -13.04 0.78 19.57
C ILE A 21 -14.31 1.30 18.86
N ASN A 22 -14.57 0.93 17.60
CA ASN A 22 -15.72 1.39 16.79
C ASN A 22 -15.87 2.92 16.68
N ILE A 23 -14.78 3.67 16.91
CA ILE A 23 -14.78 5.14 16.87
C ILE A 23 -14.68 5.65 15.44
N LEU A 24 -14.01 4.90 14.56
CA LEU A 24 -13.81 5.24 13.16
C LEU A 24 -13.86 3.96 12.32
N HIS A 25 -14.75 3.90 11.31
CA HIS A 25 -14.74 2.82 10.33
C HIS A 25 -13.52 3.00 9.43
N VAL A 26 -12.36 2.50 9.86
CA VAL A 26 -11.13 2.61 9.09
C VAL A 26 -11.19 1.59 7.96
N ASN A 27 -11.58 2.07 6.78
CA ASN A 27 -11.53 1.29 5.56
C ASN A 27 -10.07 1.02 5.13
N ASN A 28 -9.90 0.07 4.23
CA ASN A 28 -8.61 -0.16 3.58
C ASN A 28 -8.15 1.05 2.75
N THR A 29 -9.11 1.87 2.33
CA THR A 29 -8.93 3.10 1.57
C THR A 29 -9.49 4.31 2.32
N LYS A 30 -8.85 5.46 2.14
CA LYS A 30 -9.31 6.77 2.56
C LYS A 30 -10.41 7.28 1.61
N PRO A 31 -11.16 8.33 1.97
CA PRO A 31 -12.23 8.89 1.12
C PRO A 31 -11.75 9.39 -0.25
N ASP A 32 -10.46 9.68 -0.39
CA ASP A 32 -9.81 10.08 -1.65
C ASP A 32 -9.41 8.89 -2.54
N GLY A 33 -9.68 7.64 -2.12
CA GLY A 33 -9.32 6.43 -2.88
C GLY A 33 -7.90 5.92 -2.63
N SER A 34 -7.08 6.66 -1.88
CA SER A 34 -5.74 6.23 -1.47
C SER A 34 -5.80 5.19 -0.34
N LEU A 35 -4.73 4.43 -0.12
CA LEU A 35 -4.67 3.45 0.97
C LEU A 35 -4.63 4.12 2.35
N ASN A 36 -5.12 3.40 3.36
CA ASN A 36 -4.91 3.81 4.75
C ASN A 36 -3.41 3.78 5.12
N ASP A 37 -3.06 4.43 6.23
CA ASP A 37 -1.65 4.63 6.60
C ASP A 37 -0.89 3.34 6.91
N CYS A 38 -1.60 2.27 7.30
CA CYS A 38 -0.99 0.96 7.52
C CYS A 38 -0.59 0.31 6.19
N LEU A 39 -1.53 0.22 5.26
CA LEU A 39 -1.33 -0.45 3.98
C LEU A 39 -0.44 0.36 3.03
N ALA A 40 -0.49 1.70 3.11
CA ALA A 40 0.44 2.57 2.38
C ALA A 40 1.89 2.35 2.85
N CYS A 41 2.12 2.28 4.17
CA CYS A 41 3.43 1.96 4.73
C CYS A 41 3.91 0.58 4.28
N ASP A 42 3.04 -0.43 4.36
CA ASP A 42 3.39 -1.78 3.91
C ASP A 42 3.81 -1.80 2.43
N GLU A 43 3.11 -1.07 1.55
CA GLU A 43 3.51 -0.99 0.15
C GLU A 43 4.84 -0.28 -0.12
N ASP A 44 5.16 0.77 0.64
CA ASP A 44 6.38 1.56 0.43
C ASP A 44 7.65 0.79 0.83
N TYR A 45 7.56 -0.04 1.87
CA TYR A 45 8.71 -0.77 2.45
C TYR A 45 8.74 -2.25 2.08
N CYS A 46 7.58 -2.91 2.07
CA CYS A 46 7.44 -4.34 1.79
C CYS A 46 6.89 -4.60 0.37
N GLY A 47 6.13 -3.66 -0.19
CA GLY A 47 5.61 -3.76 -1.54
C GLY A 47 6.65 -3.48 -2.63
N LYS A 48 7.74 -2.76 -2.37
CA LYS A 48 8.74 -2.40 -3.40
C LYS A 48 9.30 -3.60 -4.19
N PRO A 49 9.83 -4.67 -3.55
CA PRO A 49 10.29 -5.85 -4.26
C PRO A 49 9.17 -6.53 -5.03
N PHE A 50 7.96 -6.59 -4.46
CA PHE A 50 6.79 -7.16 -5.11
C PHE A 50 6.35 -6.33 -6.33
N ILE A 51 6.34 -5.01 -6.25
CA ILE A 51 5.99 -4.14 -7.38
C ILE A 51 6.98 -4.31 -8.54
N VAL A 52 8.27 -4.50 -8.22
CA VAL A 52 9.36 -4.66 -9.20
C VAL A 52 9.41 -6.07 -9.79
N CYS A 53 9.30 -7.10 -8.95
CA CYS A 53 9.56 -8.50 -9.30
C CYS A 53 8.29 -9.33 -9.57
N SER A 54 7.11 -8.89 -9.12
CA SER A 54 5.87 -9.65 -9.32
C SER A 54 5.35 -9.49 -10.74
N GLY A 55 5.79 -10.39 -11.63
CA GLY A 55 5.17 -10.73 -12.92
C GLY A 55 4.48 -9.59 -13.67
N ALA A 56 3.28 -9.87 -14.22
CA ALA A 56 2.40 -8.91 -14.88
C ALA A 56 1.38 -8.34 -13.89
N ASN A 57 1.85 -7.62 -12.87
CA ASN A 57 0.96 -6.91 -11.96
C ASN A 57 0.22 -5.76 -12.72
N ARG A 58 -0.96 -5.36 -12.23
CA ARG A 58 -1.80 -4.32 -12.88
C ARG A 58 -1.03 -3.01 -13.11
N ARG A 59 -0.13 -2.64 -12.20
CA ARG A 59 0.77 -1.47 -12.31
C ARG A 59 1.73 -1.56 -13.50
N ARG A 60 2.32 -2.73 -13.75
CA ARG A 60 3.28 -2.97 -14.83
C ARG A 60 2.61 -3.14 -16.19
N SER A 61 1.41 -3.71 -16.21
CA SER A 61 0.56 -3.79 -17.40
C SER A 61 -0.18 -2.49 -17.70
N GLY A 62 -0.06 -1.50 -16.79
CA GLY A 62 -0.70 -0.20 -16.89
C GLY A 62 -2.22 -0.23 -16.95
N ILE A 63 -2.79 -1.27 -16.35
CA ILE A 63 -4.22 -1.40 -16.13
C ILE A 63 -4.54 -0.52 -14.93
N MET A 64 -5.37 0.52 -15.14
CA MET A 64 -5.90 1.28 -14.01
C MET A 64 -6.64 0.36 -13.04
N SER A 65 -6.31 0.47 -11.77
CA SER A 65 -7.00 -0.21 -10.68
C SER A 65 -7.94 0.74 -9.98
N ASP A 66 -8.96 0.19 -9.32
CA ASP A 66 -9.90 0.94 -8.48
C ASP A 66 -9.24 1.58 -7.23
N ILE A 67 -7.98 1.23 -6.98
CA ILE A 67 -7.12 1.84 -5.94
C ILE A 67 -6.27 2.90 -6.61
N ASP A 68 -6.36 4.14 -6.14
CA ASP A 68 -5.66 5.27 -6.76
C ASP A 68 -4.17 5.25 -6.40
N ARG A 69 -3.31 5.37 -7.41
CA ARG A 69 -1.85 5.20 -7.30
C ARG A 69 -1.12 6.39 -7.91
N PRO A 70 0.09 6.72 -7.44
CA PRO A 70 0.91 7.75 -8.08
C PRO A 70 1.11 7.43 -9.57
N GLN A 71 0.78 8.38 -10.44
CA GLN A 71 0.81 8.17 -11.89
C GLN A 71 2.20 7.82 -12.41
N ASP A 72 3.23 8.30 -11.72
CA ASP A 72 4.64 8.03 -12.02
C ASP A 72 5.07 6.62 -11.61
N ALA A 73 4.27 5.86 -10.85
CA ALA A 73 4.55 4.47 -10.48
C ALA A 73 3.93 3.45 -11.45
N ILE A 74 3.06 3.91 -12.36
CA ILE A 74 2.43 3.07 -13.40
C ILE A 74 3.39 2.99 -14.59
N TRP A 75 3.50 1.82 -15.24
CA TRP A 75 4.38 1.57 -16.41
C TRP A 75 5.91 1.57 -16.17
N LYS A 76 6.38 1.76 -14.93
CA LYS A 76 7.83 1.66 -14.67
C LYS A 76 8.30 0.21 -14.66
N ARG A 77 9.16 -0.15 -15.63
CA ARG A 77 9.93 -1.40 -15.64
C ARG A 77 11.24 -1.18 -14.88
N TYR A 78 11.28 -1.57 -13.62
CA TYR A 78 12.53 -1.70 -12.88
C TYR A 78 13.13 -3.09 -13.11
N ALA A 79 14.46 -3.20 -13.03
CA ALA A 79 15.13 -4.48 -13.01
C ALA A 79 14.84 -5.16 -11.66
N CYS A 80 14.24 -6.34 -11.72
CA CYS A 80 14.39 -7.37 -10.71
C CYS A 80 15.67 -8.15 -11.09
#